data_AF-W5W184-F1
#
_entry.id   AF-W5W184-F1
#
_cell.length_a   1.000
_cell.length_b   1.000
_cell.length_c   1.000
_cell.angle_alpha   90.00
_cell.angle_beta   90.00
_cell.angle_gamma   90.00
#
_symmetry.space_group_name_H-M   'P 1'
#
loop_
_entity.id
_entity.type
_entity.pdbx_description
1 polymer ?
#
loop_
_entity_poly.entity_id
_entity_poly.type
_entity_poly.pdbx_seq_one_letter_code
_entity_poly.pdbx_strand_id
1 'polypeptide(L)'
;MRIAVLVIGFCLTLTGAAWLLPKPAPRTAVSASTFDSIHRGQTESEVLRRLPSASLSLRGNGGRQPVGSHCRFYRASQAGSGYRLCFLGGKLIEKKPFTHRRGTHGGTGSPRPPAIRTAR
;
A
#
# COMPACT_ATOMS: atom_id res chain seq x y z
N MET A 1 19.22 51.95 20.75
CA MET A 1 18.35 51.47 19.65
C MET A 1 19.14 50.62 18.65
N ARG A 2 19.67 49.46 19.06
CA ARG A 2 20.50 48.58 18.18
C ARG A 2 20.18 47.08 18.29
N ILE A 3 19.20 46.70 19.11
CA ILE A 3 18.89 45.29 19.45
C ILE A 3 17.72 44.74 18.62
N ALA A 4 16.82 45.61 18.12
CA ALA A 4 15.59 45.21 17.45
C ALA A 4 15.78 44.60 16.03
N VAL A 5 16.91 44.87 15.37
CA VAL A 5 17.12 44.44 13.97
C VAL A 5 17.60 42.98 13.88
N LEU A 6 18.24 42.46 14.94
CA LEU A 6 18.81 41.10 14.94
C LEU A 6 17.76 39.99 15.10
N VAL A 7 16.62 40.27 15.74
CA VAL A 7 15.60 39.25 16.02
C VAL A 7 14.74 38.93 14.79
N ILE A 8 14.50 39.91 13.93
CA ILE A 8 13.64 39.76 12.74
C ILE A 8 14.36 38.95 11.63
N GLY A 9 15.68 39.10 11.51
CA GLY A 9 16.48 38.34 10.54
C GLY A 9 16.54 36.83 10.84
N PHE A 10 16.52 36.44 12.11
CA PHE A 10 16.66 35.04 12.52
C PHE A 10 15.37 34.21 12.36
N CYS A 11 14.19 34.83 12.50
CA CYS A 11 12.91 34.14 12.30
C CYS A 11 12.63 33.79 10.82
N LEU A 12 13.12 34.61 9.88
CA LEU A 12 12.91 34.38 8.44
C LEU A 12 13.77 33.23 7.88
N THR A 13 14.89 32.91 8.51
CA THR A 13 15.74 31.78 8.08
C THR A 13 15.26 30.42 8.62
N LEU A 14 14.47 30.39 9.71
CA LEU A 14 13.98 29.15 10.31
C LEU A 14 12.65 28.65 9.74
N THR A 15 11.88 29.51 9.07
CA THR A 15 10.58 29.14 8.48
C THR A 15 10.65 28.64 7.04
N GLY A 16 11.73 28.92 6.31
CA GLY A 16 11.88 28.55 4.90
C GLY A 16 12.28 27.08 4.63
N ALA A 17 12.79 26.35 5.62
CA ALA A 17 13.35 25.02 5.41
C ALA A 17 12.36 23.85 5.54
N ALA A 18 11.16 24.08 6.08
CA ALA A 18 10.17 23.01 6.33
C ALA A 18 9.56 22.41 5.05
N TRP A 19 9.75 23.03 3.88
CA TRP A 19 9.15 22.60 2.61
C TRP A 19 10.07 21.76 1.71
N LEU A 20 11.34 21.59 2.07
CA LEU A 20 12.33 20.86 1.25
C LEU A 20 12.51 19.39 1.63
N LEU A 21 11.72 18.88 2.59
CA LEU A 21 11.74 17.45 2.89
C LEU A 21 11.12 16.69 1.70
N PRO A 22 11.86 15.76 1.07
CA PRO A 22 11.31 14.94 0.01
C PRO A 22 10.09 14.21 0.54
N LYS A 23 8.92 14.45 -0.07
CA LYS A 23 7.71 13.70 0.25
C LYS A 23 8.04 12.21 0.06
N PRO A 24 7.91 11.37 1.10
CA PRO A 24 8.21 9.96 0.96
C PRO A 24 7.34 9.41 -0.17
N ALA A 25 7.99 8.86 -1.20
CA ALA A 25 7.29 8.32 -2.36
C ALA A 25 6.19 7.37 -1.88
N PRO A 26 4.99 7.43 -2.49
CA PRO A 26 3.89 6.55 -2.09
C PRO A 26 4.37 5.11 -2.27
N ARG A 27 4.62 4.43 -1.16
CA ARG A 27 4.93 2.99 -1.17
C ARG A 27 3.71 2.32 -1.77
N THR A 28 3.86 1.67 -2.93
CA THR A 28 2.76 0.93 -3.57
C THR A 28 2.80 -0.55 -3.21
N ALA A 29 3.87 -0.98 -2.54
CA ALA A 29 4.11 -2.35 -2.13
C ALA A 29 4.58 -2.42 -0.67
N VAL A 30 4.24 -3.53 -0.02
CA VAL A 30 4.63 -3.86 1.36
C VAL A 30 5.94 -4.65 1.30
N SER A 31 6.91 -4.25 2.11
CA SER A 31 8.15 -5.01 2.26
C SER A 31 7.97 -6.16 3.26
N ALA A 32 8.82 -7.19 3.17
CA ALA A 32 8.79 -8.31 4.12
C ALA A 32 8.97 -7.82 5.57
N SER A 33 9.93 -6.92 5.82
CA SER A 33 10.16 -6.35 7.15
C SER A 33 8.96 -5.57 7.69
N THR A 34 8.25 -4.82 6.83
CA THR A 34 7.00 -4.15 7.23
C THR A 34 5.94 -5.16 7.64
N PHE A 35 5.75 -6.23 6.86
CA PHE A 35 4.79 -7.29 7.18
C PHE A 35 5.16 -8.06 8.46
N ASP A 36 6.45 -8.30 8.69
CA ASP A 36 6.94 -9.01 9.86
C ASP A 36 6.72 -8.19 11.14
N SER A 37 6.86 -6.86 11.06
CA SER A 37 6.60 -5.93 12.17
C SER A 37 5.14 -5.80 12.59
N ILE A 38 4.21 -6.33 11.78
CA ILE A 38 2.78 -6.31 12.06
C ILE A 38 2.43 -7.58 12.85
N HIS A 39 1.73 -7.43 13.98
CA HIS A 39 1.42 -8.52 14.89
C HIS A 39 -0.09 -8.63 15.14
N ARG A 40 -0.55 -9.86 15.36
CA ARG A 40 -1.95 -10.11 15.77
C ARG A 40 -2.25 -9.36 17.07
N GLY A 41 -3.46 -8.85 17.20
CA GLY A 41 -3.91 -8.03 18.33
C GLY A 41 -3.69 -6.53 18.16
N GLN A 42 -2.84 -6.10 17.23
CA GLN A 42 -2.70 -4.68 16.89
C GLN A 42 -4.00 -4.11 16.33
N THR A 43 -4.23 -2.83 16.56
CA THR A 43 -5.42 -2.13 16.05
C THR A 43 -5.34 -1.92 14.54
N GLU A 44 -6.49 -1.88 13.87
CA GLU A 44 -6.55 -1.62 12.42
C GLU A 44 -5.85 -0.31 12.07
N SER A 45 -6.05 0.76 12.84
CA SER A 45 -5.38 2.05 12.60
C SER A 45 -3.86 1.96 12.72
N GLU A 46 -3.33 1.25 13.72
CA GLU A 46 -1.89 1.05 13.87
C GLU A 46 -1.28 0.28 12.70
N VAL A 47 -1.97 -0.78 12.27
CA VAL A 47 -1.53 -1.59 11.13
C VAL A 47 -1.58 -0.77 9.84
N LEU A 48 -2.67 -0.05 9.60
CA LEU A 48 -2.85 0.77 8.40
C LEU A 48 -1.85 1.92 8.30
N ARG A 49 -1.39 2.50 9.41
CA ARG A 49 -0.33 3.54 9.40
C ARG A 49 1.00 3.04 8.83
N ARG A 50 1.28 1.74 8.94
CA ARG A 50 2.53 1.13 8.45
C ARG A 50 2.42 0.65 7.00
N LEU A 51 1.20 0.55 6.50
CA LEU A 51 0.87 -0.02 5.21
C LEU A 51 0.61 1.08 4.17
N PRO A 52 0.77 0.75 2.89
CA PRO A 52 0.38 1.66 1.83
C PRO A 52 -1.15 1.85 1.85
N SER A 53 -1.60 3.07 1.51
CA SER A 53 -3.03 3.39 1.50
C SER A 53 -3.83 2.57 0.49
N ALA A 54 -3.17 2.13 -0.60
CA ALA A 54 -3.79 1.33 -1.64
C ALA A 54 -3.80 -0.17 -1.25
N SER A 55 -4.99 -0.69 -0.93
CA SER A 55 -5.25 -2.12 -0.86
C SER A 55 -5.67 -2.66 -2.23
N LEU A 56 -5.30 -3.90 -2.54
CA LEU A 56 -5.72 -4.60 -3.75
C LEU A 56 -7.13 -5.18 -3.58
N SER A 57 -7.98 -5.00 -4.60
CA SER A 57 -9.26 -5.70 -4.72
C SER A 57 -9.03 -7.07 -5.37
N LEU A 58 -8.59 -8.05 -4.59
CA LEU A 58 -8.40 -9.42 -5.10
C LEU A 58 -9.67 -10.24 -4.89
N ARG A 59 -10.37 -10.58 -5.99
CA ARG A 59 -11.41 -11.61 -5.98
C ARG A 59 -10.72 -12.99 -5.96
N GLY A 60 -10.93 -13.79 -4.92
CA GLY A 60 -10.78 -15.25 -4.97
C GLY A 60 -9.48 -15.90 -4.49
N ASN A 61 -8.36 -15.17 -4.27
CA ASN A 61 -7.05 -15.81 -3.98
C ASN A 61 -6.61 -15.80 -2.50
N GLY A 62 -7.48 -15.38 -1.57
CA GLY A 62 -7.12 -15.17 -0.17
C GLY A 62 -7.45 -16.29 0.82
N GLY A 63 -8.24 -17.29 0.41
CA GLY A 63 -8.93 -18.20 1.33
C GLY A 63 -10.21 -17.59 1.91
N ARG A 64 -10.95 -18.40 2.70
CA ARG A 64 -12.24 -17.99 3.27
C ARG A 64 -12.05 -16.89 4.32
N GLN A 65 -12.83 -15.82 4.21
CA GLN A 65 -12.89 -14.75 5.21
C GLN A 65 -13.51 -15.30 6.50
N PRO A 66 -12.84 -15.14 7.66
CA PRO A 66 -13.43 -15.48 8.95
C PRO A 66 -14.76 -14.75 9.17
N VAL A 67 -15.72 -15.41 9.81
CA VAL A 67 -17.05 -14.85 10.08
C VAL A 67 -16.92 -13.56 10.88
N GLY A 68 -17.62 -12.50 10.45
CA GLY A 68 -17.60 -11.19 11.10
C GLY A 68 -16.31 -10.38 10.93
N SER A 69 -15.29 -10.92 10.27
CA SER A 69 -14.05 -10.19 9.97
C SER A 69 -14.12 -9.48 8.64
N HIS A 70 -13.24 -8.51 8.37
CA HIS A 70 -12.96 -7.98 7.03
C HIS A 70 -11.48 -8.15 6.69
N CYS A 71 -11.20 -8.67 5.49
CA CYS A 71 -9.83 -8.90 5.04
C CYS A 71 -9.42 -7.87 3.99
N ARG A 72 -8.23 -7.30 4.18
CA ARG A 72 -7.55 -6.42 3.22
C ARG A 72 -6.37 -7.15 2.58
N PHE A 73 -6.13 -6.86 1.31
CA PHE A 73 -5.03 -7.45 0.55
C PHE A 73 -4.04 -6.36 0.15
N TYR A 74 -2.76 -6.68 0.24
CA TYR A 74 -1.68 -5.77 -0.10
C TYR A 74 -0.71 -6.43 -1.05
N ARG A 75 -0.19 -5.64 -2.00
CA ARG A 75 0.88 -6.09 -2.89
C ARG A 75 2.16 -6.24 -2.09
N ALA A 76 2.85 -7.37 -2.23
CA ALA A 76 4.21 -7.49 -1.70
C ALA A 76 5.20 -6.82 -2.67
N SER A 77 6.37 -6.45 -2.16
CA SER A 77 7.46 -5.89 -2.98
C SER A 77 8.02 -6.92 -3.96
N GLN A 78 7.92 -8.21 -3.60
CA GLN A 78 8.28 -9.32 -4.47
C GLN A 78 7.15 -9.58 -5.48
N ALA A 79 7.54 -9.77 -6.75
CA ALA A 79 6.59 -10.06 -7.82
C ALA A 79 5.86 -11.39 -7.59
N GLY A 80 4.55 -11.43 -7.85
CA GLY A 80 3.74 -12.65 -7.70
C GLY A 80 3.29 -12.97 -6.28
N SER A 81 3.65 -12.16 -5.28
CA SER A 81 3.21 -12.34 -3.89
C SER A 81 2.42 -11.15 -3.35
N GLY A 82 1.69 -11.39 -2.26
CA GLY A 82 0.90 -10.41 -1.55
C GLY A 82 0.65 -10.83 -0.11
N TYR A 83 0.10 -9.90 0.67
CA TYR A 83 -0.22 -10.11 2.07
C TYR A 83 -1.71 -9.94 2.31
N ARG A 84 -2.29 -10.89 3.05
CA ARG A 84 -3.67 -10.84 3.52
C ARG A 84 -3.67 -10.51 5.01
N LEU A 85 -4.44 -9.51 5.38
CA LEU A 85 -4.63 -9.06 6.75
C LEU A 85 -6.12 -9.04 7.05
N CYS A 86 -6.58 -9.80 8.04
CA CYS A 86 -7.98 -9.83 8.44
C CYS A 86 -8.17 -9.21 9.82
N PHE A 87 -9.18 -8.36 9.91
CA PHE A 87 -9.52 -7.60 11.11
C PHE A 87 -10.89 -8.03 11.63
N LEU A 88 -11.02 -8.13 12.95
CA LEU A 88 -12.27 -8.41 13.65
C LEU A 88 -12.32 -7.50 14.88
N GLY A 89 -13.43 -6.79 15.08
CA GLY A 89 -13.55 -5.83 16.18
C GLY A 89 -12.45 -4.77 16.19
N GLY A 90 -12.00 -4.34 15.00
CA GLY A 90 -10.93 -3.34 14.85
C GLY A 90 -9.52 -3.83 15.21
N LYS A 91 -9.30 -5.13 15.41
CA LYS A 91 -7.99 -5.73 15.69
C LYS A 91 -7.58 -6.75 14.65
N LEU A 92 -6.28 -6.86 14.39
CA LEU A 92 -5.73 -7.85 13.48
C LEU A 92 -5.82 -9.25 14.09
N ILE A 93 -6.61 -10.14 13.46
CA ILE A 93 -6.77 -11.53 13.91
C ILE A 93 -5.94 -12.52 13.08
N GLU A 94 -5.69 -12.20 11.81
CA GLU A 94 -4.98 -13.07 10.89
C GLU A 94 -4.05 -12.24 9.99
N LYS A 95 -2.81 -12.71 9.83
CA LYS A 95 -1.87 -12.25 8.80
C LYS A 95 -1.33 -13.46 8.05
N LYS A 96 -1.41 -13.47 6.71
CA LYS A 96 -0.89 -14.56 5.88
C LYS A 96 -0.28 -14.02 4.58
N PRO A 97 0.91 -14.50 4.18
CA PRO A 97 1.37 -14.32 2.81
C PRO A 97 0.52 -15.17 1.86
N PHE A 98 0.31 -14.69 0.64
CA PHE A 98 -0.28 -15.48 -0.43
C PHE A 98 0.48 -15.20 -1.73
N THR A 99 0.53 -16.18 -2.62
CA THR A 99 0.98 -16.00 -3.99
C THR A 99 -0.25 -15.77 -4.86
N HIS A 100 -0.24 -14.68 -5.64
CA HIS A 100 -1.20 -14.58 -6.73
C HIS A 100 -0.55 -15.26 -7.93
N ARG A 101 -1.16 -16.35 -8.42
CA ARG A 101 -0.90 -16.75 -9.80
C ARG A 101 -1.20 -15.51 -10.66
N ARG A 102 -0.31 -15.16 -11.58
CA ARG A 102 -0.57 -14.17 -12.63
C ARG A 102 -1.73 -14.69 -13.50
N GLY A 103 -2.96 -14.63 -13.00
CA GLY A 103 -4.14 -14.54 -13.83
C GLY A 103 -4.18 -13.09 -14.28
N THR A 104 -3.74 -12.85 -15.52
CA THR A 104 -4.12 -11.71 -16.36
C THR A 104 -4.63 -10.51 -15.56
N HIS A 105 -3.72 -9.58 -15.26
CA HIS A 105 -4.13 -8.19 -15.02
C HIS A 105 -5.17 -7.85 -16.08
N GLY A 106 -6.36 -7.46 -15.67
CA GLY A 106 -7.34 -6.79 -16.53
C GLY A 106 -6.76 -5.46 -17.01
N GLY A 107 -5.75 -5.52 -17.87
CA GLY A 107 -5.53 -4.54 -18.91
C GLY A 107 -6.44 -4.94 -20.05
N THR A 108 -7.42 -4.10 -20.33
CA THR A 108 -8.14 -4.03 -21.60
C THR A 108 -7.13 -4.15 -22.76
N GLY A 109 -7.04 -5.35 -23.30
CA GLY A 109 -6.16 -5.71 -24.40
C GLY A 109 -6.66 -7.02 -24.98
N SER A 110 -7.89 -6.96 -25.51
CA SER A 110 -8.49 -8.06 -26.27
C SER A 110 -7.47 -8.54 -27.32
N PRO A 111 -7.13 -9.84 -27.40
CA PRO A 111 -6.38 -10.33 -28.55
C PRO A 111 -7.30 -10.13 -29.76
N ARG A 112 -6.99 -9.11 -30.57
CA ARG A 112 -7.65 -8.92 -31.86
C ARG A 112 -7.50 -10.26 -32.59
N PRO A 113 -8.58 -10.95 -32.97
CA PRO A 113 -8.46 -12.17 -33.76
C PRO A 113 -7.66 -11.82 -35.03
N PRO A 114 -6.75 -12.71 -35.49
CA PRO A 114 -6.06 -12.48 -36.75
C PRO A 114 -7.13 -12.26 -37.82
N ALA A 115 -7.06 -11.12 -38.50
CA ALA A 115 -7.92 -10.84 -39.64
C ALA A 115 -7.79 -12.01 -40.61
N ILE A 116 -8.89 -12.74 -40.83
CA ILE A 116 -8.98 -13.76 -41.85
C ILE A 116 -8.69 -13.05 -43.17
N ARG A 117 -7.51 -13.31 -43.73
CA ARG A 117 -7.15 -12.86 -45.07
C ARG A 117 -8.02 -13.67 -46.03
N THR A 118 -9.15 -13.11 -46.44
CA THR A 118 -9.88 -13.58 -47.61
C THR A 118 -8.92 -13.47 -48.81
N ALA A 119 -8.41 -14.62 -49.24
CA ALA A 119 -7.77 -14.75 -50.54
C ALA A 119 -8.88 -14.74 -51.60
N ARG A 120 -8.67 -13.92 -52.64
CA ARG A 120 -9.42 -13.93 -53.89
C ARG A 120 -9.21 -15.24 -54.63
#